data_AF-M8AV71-F1
#
_entry.id   AF-M8AV71-F1
#
_cell.length_a   1.000
_cell.length_b   1.000
_cell.length_c   1.000
_cell.angle_alpha   90.00
_cell.angle_beta   90.00
_cell.angle_gamma   90.00
#
_symmetry.space_group_name_H-M   'P 1'
#
loop_
_entity.id
_entity.type
_entity.pdbx_description
1 polymer ?
#
loop_
_entity_poly.entity_id
_entity_poly.type
_entity_poly.pdbx_seq_one_letter_code
_entity_poly.pdbx_strand_id
1 'polypeptide(L)'
;MQSWSSQFIAVHKGFKVLKLRYQMAQGQGRHVDRIKRTQFSMCIFLPDAFDGLPSLVDAIASRPGFLHKHLPKRKLEVREFRVPKFKLSFHSSDVTVLKKLGLQLPFSDQADLSDMVERDESDLPLVLSDVIHKAVIEVNEEGTVAAAFSRMNMEIGCSITRRPPPPPVDFVADHPFAYFIVEEATDAVVFAGRVLDPSNED
;
A
#
# COMPACT_ATOMS: atom_id res chain seq x y z
N MET A 1 6.46 15.68 -10.39
CA MET A 1 7.49 14.86 -11.07
C MET A 1 7.20 14.83 -12.56
N GLN A 2 8.15 15.18 -13.45
CA GLN A 2 7.97 15.14 -14.92
C GLN A 2 8.79 13.99 -15.53
N SER A 3 8.14 13.20 -16.39
CA SER A 3 8.69 12.24 -17.37
C SER A 3 9.36 10.95 -16.85
N TRP A 4 8.56 9.87 -16.78
CA TRP A 4 9.04 8.48 -16.84
C TRP A 4 8.45 7.80 -18.07
N SER A 5 9.26 7.20 -18.93
CA SER A 5 8.76 6.60 -20.18
C SER A 5 7.88 5.36 -19.95
N SER A 6 7.96 4.70 -18.78
CA SER A 6 7.02 3.63 -18.43
C SER A 6 6.88 3.36 -16.93
N GLN A 7 5.67 3.05 -16.46
CA GLN A 7 5.35 2.72 -15.06
C GLN A 7 4.44 1.49 -14.97
N PHE A 8 4.46 0.76 -13.85
CA PHE A 8 3.52 -0.34 -13.62
C PHE A 8 2.13 0.24 -13.34
N ILE A 9 1.31 0.33 -14.39
CA ILE A 9 -0.05 0.87 -14.33
C ILE A 9 -1.03 -0.14 -14.93
N ALA A 10 -2.18 -0.30 -14.28
CA ALA A 10 -3.33 -1.01 -14.81
C ALA A 10 -4.51 -0.04 -14.90
N VAL A 11 -5.17 -0.02 -16.06
CA VAL A 11 -6.37 0.79 -16.29
C VAL A 11 -7.57 -0.14 -16.25
N HIS A 12 -8.53 0.16 -15.37
CA HIS A 12 -9.77 -0.57 -15.21
C HIS A 12 -10.94 0.38 -15.49
N LYS A 13 -12.14 -0.17 -15.61
CA LYS A 13 -13.34 0.67 -15.75
C LYS A 13 -13.58 1.43 -14.45
N GLY A 14 -13.41 2.75 -14.46
CA GLY A 14 -13.72 3.66 -13.35
C GLY A 14 -12.56 3.95 -12.39
N PHE A 15 -11.38 3.36 -12.61
CA PHE A 15 -10.19 3.62 -11.80
C PHE A 15 -8.91 3.12 -12.47
N LYS A 16 -7.76 3.63 -12.00
CA LYS A 16 -6.42 3.19 -12.38
C LYS A 16 -5.67 2.71 -11.14
N VAL A 17 -4.72 1.79 -11.35
CA VAL A 17 -3.85 1.30 -10.29
C VAL A 17 -2.40 1.49 -10.68
N LEU A 18 -1.63 2.18 -9.85
CA LEU A 18 -0.19 2.33 -9.96
C LEU A 18 0.50 1.42 -8.95
N LYS A 19 1.61 0.78 -9.33
CA LYS A 19 2.49 0.01 -8.43
C LYS A 19 3.90 0.58 -8.45
N LEU A 20 4.40 0.96 -7.29
CA LEU A 20 5.72 1.51 -7.05
C LEU A 20 6.50 0.56 -6.14
N ARG A 21 7.59 -0.03 -6.65
CA ARG A 21 8.44 -0.95 -5.89
C ARG A 21 9.43 -0.17 -5.03
N TYR A 22 9.54 -0.54 -3.75
CA TYR A 22 10.60 -0.03 -2.89
C TYR A 22 11.96 -0.63 -3.30
N GLN A 23 12.99 0.21 -3.33
CA GLN A 23 14.37 -0.27 -3.40
C GLN A 23 14.90 -0.49 -1.99
N MET A 24 15.37 -1.70 -1.72
CA MET A 24 16.09 -1.98 -0.49
C MET A 24 17.56 -1.59 -0.69
N ALA A 25 18.11 -0.78 0.22
CA ALA A 25 19.53 -0.44 0.21
C ALA A 25 20.36 -1.74 0.24
N GLN A 26 21.28 -1.90 -0.72
CA GLN A 26 22.24 -2.99 -0.68
C GLN A 26 23.20 -2.74 0.49
N GLY A 27 23.06 -3.47 1.58
CA GLY A 27 24.12 -3.59 2.56
C GLY A 27 25.38 -4.10 1.87
N GLN A 28 26.50 -3.39 2.03
CA GLN A 28 27.82 -3.84 1.59
C GLN A 28 28.19 -5.10 2.36
N GLY A 29 27.96 -6.27 1.77
CA GLY A 29 28.33 -7.56 2.35
C GLY A 29 28.47 -8.61 1.27
N ARG A 30 29.71 -8.91 0.90
CA ARG A 30 30.06 -10.06 0.06
C ARG A 30 29.89 -11.35 0.87
N HIS A 31 28.65 -11.83 1.00
CA HIS A 31 28.37 -13.25 1.23
C HIS A 31 26.92 -13.49 0.79
N VAL A 32 26.74 -14.01 -0.43
CA VAL A 32 25.44 -14.27 -1.02
C VAL A 32 24.95 -15.60 -0.46
N ASP A 33 24.40 -15.55 0.75
CA ASP A 33 23.38 -16.51 1.13
C ASP A 33 22.04 -15.99 0.61
N ARG A 34 21.32 -16.86 -0.08
CA ARG A 34 20.18 -16.56 -0.94
C ARG A 34 18.90 -16.34 -0.11
N ILE A 35 18.97 -15.50 0.92
CA ILE A 35 17.80 -15.05 1.67
C ILE A 35 16.95 -14.24 0.68
N LYS A 36 15.75 -14.74 0.37
CA LYS A 36 14.74 -14.01 -0.41
C LYS A 36 14.60 -12.63 0.23
N ARG A 37 15.11 -11.59 -0.42
CA ARG A 37 14.95 -10.22 0.07
C ARG A 37 13.47 -9.90 0.00
N THR A 38 12.85 -9.64 1.16
CA THR A 38 11.48 -9.15 1.26
C THR A 38 11.34 -7.90 0.40
N GLN A 39 10.41 -7.93 -0.55
CA GLN A 39 10.18 -6.84 -1.48
C GLN A 39 8.84 -6.21 -1.16
N PHE A 40 8.82 -4.90 -0.98
CA PHE A 40 7.60 -4.15 -0.76
C PHE A 40 7.22 -3.34 -2.00
N SER A 41 5.92 -3.15 -2.17
CA SER A 41 5.36 -2.25 -3.19
C SER A 41 4.25 -1.38 -2.62
N MET A 42 4.31 -0.09 -2.91
CA MET A 42 3.17 0.80 -2.76
C MET A 42 2.24 0.67 -3.98
N CYS A 43 0.96 0.42 -3.74
CA CYS A 43 -0.08 0.32 -4.75
C CYS A 43 -1.09 1.45 -4.53
N ILE A 44 -1.26 2.32 -5.52
CA ILE A 44 -2.18 3.47 -5.46
C ILE A 44 -3.39 3.17 -6.35
N PHE A 45 -4.58 3.19 -5.76
CA PHE A 45 -5.87 3.03 -6.42
C PHE A 45 -6.52 4.42 -6.57
N LEU A 46 -6.51 4.92 -7.79
CA LEU A 46 -6.99 6.25 -8.16
C LEU A 46 -8.30 6.11 -8.94
N PRO A 47 -9.46 6.54 -8.39
CA PRO A 47 -10.72 6.56 -9.15
C PRO A 47 -10.61 7.49 -10.37
N ASP A 48 -11.44 7.27 -11.39
CA ASP A 48 -11.51 8.21 -12.52
C ASP A 48 -12.35 9.45 -12.16
N ALA A 49 -13.32 9.30 -11.26
CA ALA A 49 -14.17 10.37 -10.75
C ALA A 49 -13.57 10.97 -9.48
N PHE A 50 -13.63 12.30 -9.35
CA PHE A 50 -13.08 13.06 -8.23
C PHE A 50 -13.60 12.58 -6.86
N ASP A 51 -14.90 12.25 -6.79
CA ASP A 51 -15.61 11.77 -5.60
C ASP A 51 -15.79 10.24 -5.60
N GLY A 52 -15.10 9.51 -6.48
CA GLY A 52 -15.28 8.07 -6.67
C GLY A 52 -14.63 7.18 -5.60
N LEU A 53 -13.81 7.76 -4.71
CA LEU A 53 -13.03 7.00 -3.73
C LEU A 53 -13.91 6.15 -2.78
N PRO A 54 -15.03 6.63 -2.20
CA PRO A 54 -15.86 5.82 -1.31
C PRO A 54 -16.36 4.53 -1.98
N SER A 55 -16.88 4.64 -3.21
CA SER A 55 -17.35 3.48 -3.98
C SER A 55 -16.22 2.50 -4.31
N LEU A 56 -15.01 3.01 -4.55
CA LEU A 56 -13.83 2.18 -4.80
C LEU A 56 -13.38 1.44 -3.53
N VAL A 57 -13.39 2.12 -2.38
CA VAL A 57 -13.06 1.50 -1.07
C VAL A 57 -14.08 0.41 -0.73
N ASP A 58 -15.37 0.67 -0.93
CA ASP A 58 -16.42 -0.34 -0.72
C ASP A 58 -16.22 -1.56 -1.62
N ALA A 59 -15.84 -1.36 -2.89
CA ALA A 59 -15.53 -2.44 -3.81
C ALA A 59 -14.30 -3.26 -3.38
N ILE A 60 -13.28 -2.61 -2.82
CA ILE A 60 -12.08 -3.28 -2.27
C ILE A 60 -12.45 -4.10 -1.03
N ALA A 61 -13.25 -3.54 -0.11
CA ALA A 61 -13.60 -4.17 1.16
C ALA A 61 -14.61 -5.31 1.02
N SER A 62 -15.56 -5.19 0.09
CA SER A 62 -16.67 -6.16 -0.07
C SER A 62 -16.33 -7.37 -0.94
N ARG A 63 -15.23 -7.33 -1.70
CA ARG A 63 -14.90 -8.36 -2.71
C ARG A 63 -13.54 -9.00 -2.40
N PRO A 64 -13.52 -10.25 -1.92
CA PRO A 64 -12.28 -10.97 -1.64
C PRO A 64 -11.33 -10.99 -2.85
N GLY A 65 -10.06 -10.68 -2.61
CA GLY A 65 -9.02 -10.64 -3.65
C GLY A 65 -9.13 -9.50 -4.67
N PHE A 66 -10.05 -8.54 -4.46
CA PHE A 66 -10.18 -7.38 -5.36
C PHE A 66 -8.85 -6.65 -5.51
N LEU A 67 -8.16 -6.35 -4.40
CA LEU A 67 -6.88 -5.65 -4.41
C LEU A 67 -5.88 -6.34 -5.36
N HIS A 68 -5.55 -7.60 -5.07
CA HIS A 68 -4.53 -8.37 -5.79
C HIS A 68 -4.87 -8.60 -7.25
N LYS A 69 -6.16 -8.81 -7.56
CA LYS A 69 -6.64 -9.02 -8.93
C LYS A 69 -6.41 -7.81 -9.84
N HIS A 70 -6.45 -6.59 -9.29
CA HIS A 70 -6.35 -5.35 -10.07
C HIS A 70 -4.93 -4.76 -10.10
N LEU A 71 -3.95 -5.40 -9.44
CA LEU A 71 -2.57 -4.94 -9.45
C LEU A 71 -1.93 -5.08 -10.85
N PRO A 72 -1.13 -4.10 -11.29
CA PRO A 72 -0.45 -4.15 -12.58
C PRO A 72 0.66 -5.21 -12.62
N LYS A 73 0.70 -5.96 -13.72
CA LYS A 73 1.72 -6.98 -14.00
C LYS A 73 2.76 -6.57 -15.04
N ARG A 74 2.53 -5.45 -15.73
CA ARG A 74 3.36 -4.93 -16.83
C ARG A 74 3.49 -3.42 -16.70
N LYS A 75 4.54 -2.87 -17.33
CA LYS A 75 4.71 -1.43 -17.47
C LYS A 75 3.96 -0.92 -18.70
N LEU A 76 3.38 0.27 -18.59
CA LEU A 76 2.77 1.02 -19.69
C LEU A 76 3.54 2.31 -19.91
N GLU A 77 3.57 2.80 -21.14
CA GLU A 77 4.11 4.13 -21.41
C GLU A 77 3.24 5.22 -20.77
N VAL A 78 3.89 6.21 -20.17
CA VAL A 78 3.21 7.27 -19.43
C VAL A 78 3.47 8.60 -20.08
N ARG A 79 2.41 9.33 -20.44
CA ARG A 79 2.51 10.68 -20.98
C ARG A 79 2.59 11.69 -19.84
N GLU A 80 1.64 11.65 -18.91
CA GLU A 80 1.63 12.50 -17.72
C GLU A 80 1.63 11.67 -16.44
N PHE A 81 2.53 11.99 -15.51
CA PHE A 81 2.69 11.27 -14.25
C PHE A 81 2.79 12.25 -13.07
N ARG A 82 1.83 12.22 -12.15
CA ARG A 82 1.88 12.99 -10.91
C ARG A 82 1.34 12.16 -9.75
N VAL A 83 2.16 12.02 -8.72
CA VAL A 83 1.76 11.52 -7.40
C VAL A 83 2.26 12.56 -6.39
N PRO A 84 1.41 13.06 -5.47
CA PRO A 84 1.84 14.04 -4.49
C PRO A 84 2.78 13.41 -3.47
N LYS A 85 3.69 14.21 -2.92
CA LYS A 85 4.33 13.89 -1.63
C LYS A 85 3.27 14.03 -0.55
N PHE A 86 3.32 13.17 0.46
CA PHE A 86 2.42 13.29 1.60
C PHE A 86 3.05 12.63 2.83
N LYS A 87 2.65 13.12 3.99
CA LYS A 87 2.96 12.54 5.28
C LYS A 87 1.67 12.43 6.07
N LEU A 88 1.35 11.22 6.50
CA LEU A 88 0.15 10.97 7.30
C LEU A 88 0.58 10.36 8.63
N SER A 89 -0.03 10.85 9.70
CA SER A 89 0.06 10.26 11.02
C SER A 89 -1.32 9.74 11.42
N PHE A 90 -1.36 8.56 12.04
CA PHE A 90 -2.59 7.94 12.52
C PHE A 90 -2.38 7.51 13.96
N HIS A 91 -3.37 7.78 14.80
CA HIS A 91 -3.40 7.39 16.20
C HIS A 91 -4.84 7.13 16.63
N SER A 92 -5.11 5.93 17.14
CA SER A 92 -6.42 5.55 17.67
C SER A 92 -6.32 4.63 18.88
N SER A 93 -7.35 4.69 19.72
CA SER A 93 -7.74 3.59 20.61
C SER A 93 -8.74 2.71 19.87
N ASP A 94 -8.39 1.45 19.66
CA ASP A 94 -9.14 0.52 18.83
C ASP A 94 -10.11 -0.36 19.63
N VAL A 95 -10.23 -0.15 20.95
CA VAL A 95 -11.13 -0.93 21.80
C VAL A 95 -12.56 -0.94 21.26
N THR A 96 -13.07 0.23 20.85
CA THR A 96 -14.44 0.34 20.34
C THR A 96 -14.63 -0.37 18.99
N VAL A 97 -13.61 -0.35 18.14
CA VAL A 97 -13.61 -1.03 16.83
C VAL A 97 -13.54 -2.54 17.02
N LEU A 98 -12.63 -3.01 17.86
CA LEU A 98 -12.46 -4.43 18.18
C LEU A 98 -13.73 -5.02 18.82
N LYS A 99 -14.37 -4.29 19.74
CA LYS A 99 -15.67 -4.69 20.32
C LYS A 99 -16.77 -4.81 19.26
N LYS A 100 -16.84 -3.86 18.31
CA LYS A 100 -17.80 -3.92 17.18
C LYS A 100 -17.52 -5.09 16.24
N LEU A 101 -16.25 -5.52 16.12
CA LEU A 101 -15.86 -6.71 15.36
C LEU A 101 -16.10 -8.03 16.13
N GLY A 102 -16.58 -7.98 17.37
CA GLY A 102 -16.92 -9.14 18.19
C GLY A 102 -15.90 -9.51 19.26
N LEU A 103 -14.77 -8.82 19.34
CA LEU A 103 -13.77 -9.03 20.40
C LEU A 103 -14.20 -8.27 21.67
N GLN A 104 -15.01 -8.92 22.50
CA GLN A 104 -15.57 -8.31 23.72
C GLN A 104 -14.87 -8.76 25.00
N LEU A 105 -14.65 -10.07 25.14
CA LEU A 105 -14.20 -10.70 26.39
C LEU A 105 -12.93 -10.09 26.98
N PRO A 106 -11.85 -9.82 26.22
CA PRO A 106 -10.61 -9.31 26.80
C PRO A 106 -10.76 -7.95 27.50
N PHE A 107 -11.80 -7.19 27.17
CA PHE A 107 -12.08 -5.84 27.69
C PHE A 107 -13.17 -5.83 28.78
N SER A 108 -13.44 -6.98 29.40
CA SER A 108 -14.48 -7.18 30.41
C SER A 108 -13.93 -7.99 31.58
N ASP A 109 -14.64 -7.99 32.70
CA ASP A 109 -14.35 -8.82 33.88
C ASP A 109 -14.39 -10.33 33.62
N GLN A 110 -14.94 -10.75 32.47
CA GLN A 110 -14.93 -12.13 31.98
C GLN A 110 -13.67 -12.50 31.17
N ALA A 111 -12.69 -11.60 31.10
CA ALA A 111 -11.43 -11.88 30.42
C ALA A 111 -10.69 -13.04 31.11
N ASP A 112 -10.31 -14.05 30.34
CA ASP A 112 -9.40 -15.08 30.80
C ASP A 112 -8.02 -14.85 30.16
N LEU A 113 -7.13 -14.23 30.93
CA LEU A 113 -5.74 -13.93 30.56
C LEU A 113 -4.75 -14.65 31.49
N SER A 114 -5.15 -15.78 32.11
CA SER A 114 -4.37 -16.48 33.14
C SER A 114 -3.01 -16.98 32.65
N ASP A 115 -2.87 -17.26 31.35
CA ASP A 115 -1.62 -17.74 30.77
C ASP A 115 -0.60 -16.60 30.53
N MET A 116 -1.02 -15.34 30.66
CA MET A 116 -0.14 -14.18 30.45
C MET A 116 0.60 -13.75 31.73
N VAL A 117 0.02 -14.00 32.90
CA VAL A 117 0.52 -13.52 34.20
C VAL A 117 0.18 -14.56 35.28
N GLU A 118 1.14 -14.86 36.16
CA GLU A 118 0.90 -15.67 37.35
C GLU A 118 -0.09 -14.94 38.29
N ARG A 119 -1.09 -15.65 38.81
CA ARG A 119 -2.07 -15.06 39.72
C ARG A 119 -1.39 -14.55 40.98
N ASP A 120 -1.65 -13.29 41.32
CA ASP A 120 -1.27 -12.73 42.61
C ASP A 120 -2.35 -12.99 43.68
N GLU A 121 -2.09 -12.59 44.93
CA GLU A 121 -3.04 -12.79 46.03
C GLU A 121 -4.27 -11.87 45.98
N SER A 122 -4.38 -10.99 44.99
CA SER A 122 -5.45 -9.98 44.93
C SER A 122 -6.75 -10.50 44.30
N ASP A 123 -6.73 -11.67 43.65
CA ASP A 123 -7.86 -12.27 42.90
C ASP A 123 -8.56 -11.31 41.91
N LEU A 124 -7.91 -10.19 41.55
CA LEU A 124 -8.49 -9.20 40.65
C LEU A 124 -8.43 -9.71 39.19
N PRO A 125 -9.53 -9.57 38.42
CA PRO A 125 -9.53 -9.99 37.01
C PRO A 125 -8.58 -9.11 36.19
N LEU A 126 -7.66 -9.75 35.46
CA LEU A 126 -6.79 -9.07 34.51
C LEU A 126 -7.56 -8.80 33.21
N VAL A 127 -7.67 -7.52 32.84
CA VAL A 127 -8.42 -7.08 31.65
C VAL A 127 -7.56 -6.18 30.78
N LEU A 128 -7.80 -6.20 29.47
CA LEU A 128 -7.26 -5.21 28.53
C LEU A 128 -7.99 -3.88 28.72
N SER A 129 -7.26 -2.86 29.13
CA SER A 129 -7.79 -1.51 29.28
C SER A 129 -7.87 -0.78 27.94
N ASP A 130 -6.83 -0.86 27.12
CA ASP A 130 -6.74 -0.16 25.85
C ASP A 130 -5.91 -0.93 24.81
N VAL A 131 -6.13 -0.60 23.54
CA VAL A 131 -5.33 -1.05 22.39
C VAL A 131 -5.04 0.17 21.53
N ILE A 132 -3.79 0.63 21.57
CA ILE A 132 -3.36 1.81 20.84
C ILE A 132 -2.71 1.40 19.51
N HIS A 133 -3.28 1.86 18.39
CA HIS A 133 -2.66 1.76 17.08
C HIS A 133 -2.11 3.11 16.66
N LYS A 134 -0.79 3.16 16.40
CA LYS A 134 -0.11 4.36 15.89
C LYS A 134 0.70 4.01 14.66
N ALA A 135 0.48 4.74 13.58
CA ALA A 135 1.18 4.54 12.32
C ALA A 135 1.59 5.90 11.73
N VAL A 136 2.74 5.93 11.07
CA VAL A 136 3.20 7.10 10.32
C VAL A 136 3.67 6.61 8.97
N ILE A 137 3.24 7.29 7.91
CA ILE A 137 3.73 7.08 6.55
C ILE A 137 4.23 8.40 6.00
N GLU A 138 5.39 8.35 5.37
CA GLU A 138 5.94 9.48 4.62
C GLU A 138 6.30 9.00 3.23
N VAL A 139 5.70 9.63 2.22
CA VAL A 139 5.98 9.36 0.81
C VAL A 139 6.70 10.57 0.24
N ASN A 140 7.98 10.36 -0.01
CA ASN A 140 8.86 11.33 -0.65
C ASN A 140 9.41 10.78 -1.97
N GLU A 141 10.14 11.64 -2.67
CA GLU A 141 10.75 11.27 -3.95
C GLU A 141 11.96 10.35 -3.72
N GLU A 142 12.81 10.57 -2.72
CA GLU A 142 14.06 9.82 -2.52
C GLU A 142 13.85 8.31 -2.33
N GLY A 143 12.83 7.89 -1.56
CA GLY A 143 12.52 6.48 -1.32
C GLY A 143 11.92 5.73 -2.52
N THR A 144 11.41 6.46 -3.52
CA THR A 144 10.79 5.92 -4.73
C THR A 144 11.66 6.13 -5.98
N VAL A 145 12.55 7.14 -5.97
CA VAL A 145 13.36 7.60 -7.11
C VAL A 145 14.66 6.81 -7.28
N ALA A 146 15.25 6.27 -6.21
CA ALA A 146 16.41 5.38 -6.37
C ALA A 146 16.04 4.14 -7.22
N ALA A 147 14.78 3.69 -7.15
CA ALA A 147 14.22 2.55 -7.89
C ALA A 147 14.26 2.64 -9.41
N ALA A 148 14.43 3.85 -9.96
CA ALA A 148 14.03 4.09 -11.33
C ALA A 148 15.17 4.58 -12.23
N PHE A 149 16.40 4.74 -11.71
CA PHE A 149 17.60 5.05 -12.50
C PHE A 149 18.23 3.81 -13.19
N SER A 150 17.43 2.96 -13.83
CA SER A 150 17.95 1.89 -14.69
C SER A 150 17.43 2.06 -16.12
N ARG A 151 18.23 2.75 -16.94
CA ARG A 151 18.05 2.78 -18.40
C ARG A 151 18.37 1.39 -18.96
N MET A 152 17.35 0.66 -19.39
CA MET A 152 17.54 -0.47 -20.29
C MET A 152 17.26 0.03 -21.71
N ASN A 153 18.32 0.51 -22.38
CA ASN A 153 18.28 0.73 -23.82
C ASN A 153 18.20 -0.65 -24.48
N MET A 154 17.02 -1.09 -24.90
CA MET A 154 16.89 -2.28 -25.73
C MET A 154 16.90 -1.82 -27.19
N GLU A 155 18.03 -2.00 -27.86
CA GLU A 155 18.09 -1.95 -29.32
C GLU A 155 17.20 -3.07 -29.88
N ILE A 156 16.28 -2.72 -30.77
CA ILE A 156 15.35 -3.68 -31.37
C ILE A 156 15.80 -3.90 -32.81
N GLY A 157 16.33 -5.10 -33.06
CA GLY A 157 16.52 -5.65 -34.40
C GLY A 157 15.19 -5.83 -35.14
N CYS A 158 15.25 -5.63 -36.45
CA CYS A 158 14.11 -5.62 -37.36
C CYS A 158 13.34 -6.95 -37.42
N SER A 159 12.04 -6.83 -37.75
CA SER A 159 11.11 -7.88 -38.18
C SER A 159 10.26 -8.58 -37.12
N ILE A 160 9.20 -7.91 -36.66
CA ILE A 160 7.88 -8.50 -36.38
C ILE A 160 6.84 -7.42 -36.72
N THR A 161 5.74 -7.76 -37.39
CA THR A 161 4.58 -6.88 -37.58
C THR A 161 4.00 -6.47 -36.23
N ARG A 162 4.53 -5.37 -35.67
CA ARG A 162 4.12 -4.87 -34.36
C ARG A 162 2.78 -4.17 -34.50
N ARG A 163 1.75 -4.74 -33.87
CA ARG A 163 0.55 -3.99 -33.47
C ARG A 163 1.04 -2.67 -32.85
N PRO A 164 0.46 -1.50 -33.20
CA PRO A 164 0.89 -0.23 -32.62
C PRO A 164 0.88 -0.35 -31.10
N PRO A 165 1.90 0.19 -30.41
CA PRO A 165 1.93 0.18 -28.95
C PRO A 165 0.62 0.80 -28.43
N PRO A 166 0.06 0.29 -27.32
CA PRO A 166 -1.11 0.91 -26.72
C PRO A 166 -0.81 2.39 -26.44
N PRO A 167 -1.81 3.27 -26.59
CA PRO A 167 -1.60 4.70 -26.37
C PRO A 167 -1.06 4.95 -24.95
N PRO A 168 -0.17 5.93 -24.77
CA PRO A 168 0.32 6.30 -23.46
C PRO A 168 -0.83 6.62 -22.50
N VAL A 169 -0.65 6.25 -21.23
CA VAL A 169 -1.65 6.47 -20.18
C VAL A 169 -1.20 7.64 -19.30
N ASP A 170 -2.14 8.45 -18.83
CA ASP A 170 -1.87 9.45 -17.79
C ASP A 170 -2.25 8.89 -16.41
N PHE A 171 -1.36 9.09 -15.43
CA PHE A 171 -1.61 8.82 -14.02
C PHE A 171 -1.35 10.09 -13.21
N VAL A 172 -2.42 10.82 -12.91
CA VAL A 172 -2.38 12.09 -12.20
C VAL A 172 -3.26 11.95 -10.96
N ALA A 173 -2.64 11.77 -9.80
CA ALA A 173 -3.33 11.68 -8.52
C ALA A 173 -3.56 13.10 -7.94
N ASP A 174 -4.53 13.82 -8.51
CA ASP A 174 -4.92 15.18 -8.14
C ASP A 174 -6.23 15.26 -7.33
N HIS A 175 -6.72 14.12 -6.87
CA HIS A 175 -7.95 13.97 -6.09
C HIS A 175 -7.85 12.73 -5.19
N PRO A 176 -8.81 12.50 -4.26
CA PRO A 176 -8.70 11.44 -3.27
C PRO A 176 -8.43 10.05 -3.83
N PHE A 177 -7.46 9.35 -3.24
CA PHE A 177 -7.05 8.00 -3.64
C PHE A 177 -6.81 7.08 -2.43
N ALA A 178 -6.87 5.76 -2.66
CA ALA A 178 -6.46 4.76 -1.67
C ALA A 178 -5.03 4.28 -1.96
N TYR A 179 -4.28 3.92 -0.93
CA TYR A 179 -2.98 3.30 -1.07
C TYR A 179 -2.84 2.06 -0.19
N PHE A 180 -1.98 1.14 -0.64
CA PHE A 180 -1.63 -0.08 0.08
C PHE A 180 -0.14 -0.33 -0.03
N ILE A 181 0.52 -0.73 1.06
CA ILE A 181 1.88 -1.26 1.02
C ILE A 181 1.78 -2.77 1.15
N VAL A 182 2.24 -3.48 0.12
CA VAL A 182 2.13 -4.94 0.00
C VAL A 182 3.52 -5.55 0.01
N GLU A 183 3.68 -6.63 0.79
CA GLU A 183 4.83 -7.51 0.75
C GLU A 183 4.67 -8.52 -0.41
N GLU A 184 5.57 -8.50 -1.39
CA GLU A 184 5.40 -9.22 -2.66
C GLU A 184 5.54 -10.74 -2.56
N ALA A 185 6.17 -11.31 -1.51
CA ALA A 185 6.34 -12.76 -1.40
C ALA A 185 5.10 -13.47 -0.85
N THR A 186 4.38 -12.83 0.08
CA THR A 186 3.20 -13.37 0.77
C THR A 186 1.91 -12.67 0.37
N ASP A 187 1.99 -11.61 -0.43
CA ASP A 187 0.87 -10.75 -0.80
C ASP A 187 0.20 -10.06 0.41
N ALA A 188 0.87 -10.03 1.56
CA ALA A 188 0.38 -9.42 2.78
C ALA A 188 0.31 -7.89 2.66
N VAL A 189 -0.82 -7.31 3.04
CA VAL A 189 -0.99 -5.86 3.18
C VAL A 189 -0.43 -5.44 4.53
N VAL A 190 0.62 -4.62 4.51
CA VAL A 190 1.32 -4.12 5.71
C VAL A 190 0.78 -2.75 6.12
N PHE A 191 0.43 -1.92 5.14
CA PHE A 191 -0.26 -0.66 5.37
C PHE A 191 -1.41 -0.50 4.39
N ALA A 192 -2.49 0.11 4.86
CA ALA A 192 -3.60 0.55 4.04
C ALA A 192 -4.03 1.93 4.51
N GLY A 193 -4.41 2.79 3.57
CA GLY A 193 -4.91 4.11 3.90
C GLY A 193 -5.52 4.81 2.71
N ARG A 194 -5.99 6.03 2.96
CA ARG A 194 -6.52 6.92 1.93
C ARG A 194 -5.92 8.31 2.12
N VAL A 195 -5.65 8.97 1.01
CA VAL A 195 -5.23 10.37 0.97
C VAL A 195 -6.43 11.16 0.47
N LEU A 196 -6.99 12.04 1.31
CA LEU A 196 -8.08 12.94 0.93
C LEU A 196 -7.53 14.30 0.51
N ASP A 197 -6.52 14.78 1.23
CA ASP A 197 -5.76 15.99 0.92
C ASP A 197 -4.28 15.74 1.30
N PRO A 198 -3.34 15.75 0.32
CA PRO A 198 -1.93 15.51 0.59
C PRO A 198 -1.21 16.70 1.25
N SER A 199 -1.86 17.86 1.36
CA SER A 199 -1.26 19.10 1.91
C SER A 199 -1.44 19.23 3.42
N ASN A 200 -2.37 18.46 4.00
CA ASN A 200 -2.59 18.45 5.44
C ASN A 200 -1.62 17.46 6.08
N GLU A 201 -0.81 17.96 7.01
CA GLU A 201 -0.14 17.11 7.99
C GLU A 201 -1.13 16.87 9.13
N ASP A 202 -1.68 15.66 9.22
CA ASP A 202 -2.48 15.22 10.37
C ASP A 202 -1.62 15.10 11.66
#